data_AF-A0A1J5LQU6-F1
#
_entry.id   AF-A0A1J5LQU6-F1
#
_cell.length_a   1.000
_cell.length_b   1.000
_cell.length_c   1.000
_cell.angle_alpha   90.00
_cell.angle_beta   90.00
_cell.angle_gamma   90.00
#
_symmetry.space_group_name_H-M   'P 1'
#
loop_
_entity.id
_entity.type
_entity.pdbx_description
1 polymer ?
#
loop_
_entity_poly.entity_id
_entity_poly.type
_entity_poly.pdbx_seq_one_letter_code
_entity_poly.pdbx_strand_id
1 'polypeptide(L)'
;MNPVIENASQKLAVVLFTEHEVTEEMRVACHLLYAEALVRSKNTDHLSTTQKLNREKMCDLLHYYALRGEYPKNYDYPGERAPCFIDKDGTICAVGYLIEQTEGLEVANEINASYQYADIYEMDQDFIEAWAFENGLTLEEVAIIQPTYDWITPYEKKTHVELISSLRPAAQFFLGVQLMRYKERWGGRKTSLTGWGLAFEFLKNGDFATGARGLVAFGNNKFIRPYTALNTDYFLIKNRGGGLNITPEAGLISRIRLNNYLKLSAHLSYGYHATLINKDNYTPNRHDISLGVGISCRWW
;
A
#
# COMPACT_ATOMS: atom_id res chain seq x y z
N MET A 1 10.21 -6.07 -3.49
CA MET A 1 9.38 -6.19 -4.68
C MET A 1 10.10 -7.24 -5.50
N ASN A 2 9.42 -8.32 -5.88
CA ASN A 2 10.10 -9.33 -6.70
C ASN A 2 10.59 -8.58 -7.95
N PRO A 3 11.85 -8.74 -8.36
CA PRO A 3 12.38 -7.99 -9.50
C PRO A 3 11.61 -8.26 -10.81
N VAL A 4 10.84 -9.35 -10.87
CA VAL A 4 10.10 -9.79 -12.06
C VAL A 4 8.59 -9.72 -11.87
N ILE A 5 8.04 -10.31 -10.79
CA ILE A 5 6.58 -10.41 -10.58
C ILE A 5 5.99 -9.35 -9.63
N GLU A 6 6.81 -8.39 -9.23
CA GLU A 6 6.48 -7.31 -8.29
C GLU A 6 5.77 -7.77 -7.00
N ASN A 7 4.45 -7.55 -6.91
CA ASN A 7 3.60 -7.87 -5.76
C ASN A 7 2.41 -8.78 -6.10
N ALA A 8 2.46 -9.46 -7.25
CA ALA A 8 1.36 -10.30 -7.73
C ALA A 8 1.00 -11.42 -6.74
N SER A 9 2.00 -12.14 -6.23
CA SER A 9 1.82 -13.20 -5.21
C SER A 9 1.25 -12.67 -3.90
N GLN A 10 1.63 -11.46 -3.47
CA GLN A 10 1.09 -10.84 -2.27
C GLN A 10 -0.39 -10.48 -2.43
N LYS A 11 -0.79 -9.95 -3.60
CA LYS A 11 -2.19 -9.65 -3.91
C LYS A 11 -3.03 -10.93 -3.89
N LEU A 12 -2.51 -12.03 -4.42
CA LEU A 12 -3.17 -13.33 -4.39
C LEU A 12 -3.36 -13.84 -2.97
N ALA A 13 -2.33 -13.77 -2.12
CA ALA A 13 -2.42 -14.19 -0.71
C ALA A 13 -3.53 -13.43 0.06
N VAL A 14 -3.66 -12.12 -0.15
CA VAL A 14 -4.72 -11.31 0.50
C VAL A 14 -6.13 -11.74 0.06
N VAL A 15 -6.29 -12.22 -1.17
CA VAL A 15 -7.58 -12.71 -1.68
C VAL A 15 -7.88 -14.11 -1.14
N LEU A 16 -6.86 -14.97 -1.01
CA LEU A 16 -7.03 -16.36 -0.55
C LEU A 16 -7.22 -16.46 0.96
N PHE A 17 -6.61 -15.58 1.75
CA PHE A 17 -6.60 -15.64 3.22
C PHE A 17 -7.36 -14.48 3.86
N THR A 18 -8.63 -14.28 3.47
CA THR A 18 -9.45 -13.13 3.91
C THR A 18 -9.87 -13.19 5.38
N GLU A 19 -9.89 -14.37 6.00
CA GLU A 19 -10.38 -14.60 7.38
C GLU A 19 -9.28 -14.88 8.40
N HIS A 20 -8.01 -14.96 7.97
CA HIS A 20 -6.87 -15.28 8.83
C HIS A 20 -5.80 -14.19 8.77
N GLU A 21 -5.10 -13.99 9.89
CA GLU A 21 -3.86 -13.23 9.88
C GLU A 21 -2.82 -14.00 9.05
N VAL A 22 -2.38 -13.41 7.94
CA VAL A 22 -1.41 -14.04 7.04
C VAL A 22 -0.05 -14.07 7.73
N THR A 23 0.39 -15.27 8.16
CA THR A 23 1.73 -15.45 8.73
C THR A 23 2.81 -15.35 7.63
N GLU A 24 4.07 -15.18 8.04
CA GLU A 24 5.18 -15.14 7.08
C GLU A 24 5.35 -16.47 6.34
N GLU A 25 5.13 -17.59 7.03
CA GLU A 25 5.18 -18.92 6.43
C GLU A 25 4.09 -19.08 5.37
N MET A 26 2.84 -18.69 5.67
CA MET A 26 1.75 -18.71 4.69
C MET A 26 2.06 -17.83 3.47
N ARG A 27 2.67 -16.67 3.69
CA ARG A 27 3.08 -15.76 2.62
C ARG A 27 4.16 -16.38 1.73
N VAL A 28 5.18 -16.98 2.33
CA VAL A 28 6.28 -17.62 1.59
C VAL A 28 5.74 -18.84 0.83
N ALA A 29 4.95 -19.71 1.46
CA ALA A 29 4.31 -20.84 0.80
C ALA A 29 3.48 -20.41 -0.41
N CYS A 30 2.60 -19.42 -0.23
CA CYS A 30 1.78 -18.89 -1.32
C CYS A 30 2.63 -18.28 -2.45
N HIS A 31 3.74 -17.62 -2.12
CA HIS A 31 4.65 -17.07 -3.11
C HIS A 31 5.32 -18.18 -3.93
N LEU A 32 5.85 -19.21 -3.27
CA LEU A 32 6.58 -20.30 -3.93
C LEU A 32 5.65 -21.13 -4.81
N LEU A 33 4.43 -21.42 -4.36
CA LEU A 33 3.42 -22.10 -5.20
C LEU A 33 3.00 -21.26 -6.41
N TYR A 34 2.92 -19.94 -6.24
CA TYR A 34 2.66 -19.02 -7.36
C TYR A 34 3.84 -18.98 -8.35
N ALA A 35 5.08 -18.90 -7.83
CA ALA A 35 6.30 -18.95 -8.64
C ALA A 35 6.39 -20.26 -9.42
N GLU A 36 6.17 -21.40 -8.77
CA GLU A 36 6.10 -22.72 -9.39
C GLU A 36 5.09 -22.75 -10.55
N ALA A 37 3.84 -22.30 -10.30
CA ALA A 37 2.80 -22.28 -11.33
C ALA A 37 3.20 -21.40 -12.53
N LEU A 38 3.84 -20.26 -12.29
CA LEU A 38 4.36 -19.41 -13.36
C LEU A 38 5.45 -20.12 -14.16
N VAL A 39 6.46 -20.69 -13.49
CA VAL A 39 7.56 -21.41 -14.14
C VAL A 39 7.00 -22.58 -14.97
N ARG A 40 6.08 -23.39 -14.43
CA ARG A 40 5.45 -24.49 -15.20
C ARG A 40 4.67 -24.03 -16.44
N SER A 41 4.13 -22.81 -16.42
CA SER A 41 3.31 -22.28 -17.54
C SER A 41 4.12 -21.71 -18.70
N LYS A 42 5.44 -21.53 -18.56
CA LYS A 42 6.29 -20.89 -19.58
C LYS A 42 6.49 -21.82 -20.78
N ASN A 43 6.67 -21.22 -21.96
CA ASN A 43 7.00 -21.97 -23.18
C ASN A 43 8.38 -22.63 -23.03
N THR A 44 8.46 -23.93 -23.31
CA THR A 44 9.70 -24.72 -23.21
C THR A 44 10.18 -25.26 -24.56
N ASP A 45 9.66 -24.78 -25.68
CA ASP A 45 9.95 -25.37 -27.00
C ASP A 45 11.43 -25.26 -27.39
N HIS A 46 12.10 -24.23 -26.87
CA HIS A 46 13.52 -23.97 -27.05
C HIS A 46 14.43 -24.86 -26.18
N LEU A 47 13.89 -25.58 -25.19
CA LEU A 47 14.68 -26.41 -24.27
C LEU A 47 14.95 -27.80 -24.86
N SER A 48 16.13 -28.33 -24.57
CA SER A 48 16.45 -29.74 -24.84
C SER A 48 15.61 -30.70 -23.98
N THR A 49 15.55 -31.97 -24.38
CA THR A 49 14.83 -33.01 -23.61
C THR A 49 15.34 -33.12 -22.17
N THR A 50 16.66 -33.06 -21.97
CA THR A 50 17.27 -33.10 -20.63
C THR A 50 16.87 -31.89 -19.80
N GLN A 51 16.92 -30.68 -20.38
CA GLN A 51 16.49 -29.45 -19.68
C GLN A 51 15.01 -29.48 -19.30
N LYS A 52 14.14 -30.05 -20.14
CA LYS A 52 12.72 -30.22 -19.80
C LYS A 52 12.52 -31.13 -18.60
N LEU A 53 13.22 -32.27 -18.56
CA LEU A 53 13.17 -33.20 -17.43
C LEU A 53 13.71 -32.56 -16.14
N ASN A 54 14.82 -31.83 -16.24
CA ASN A 54 15.38 -31.11 -15.09
C ASN A 54 14.42 -30.02 -14.61
N ARG A 55 13.81 -29.26 -15.52
CA ARG A 55 12.82 -28.23 -15.18
C ARG A 55 11.62 -28.80 -14.44
N GLU A 56 11.10 -29.94 -14.88
CA GLU A 56 10.01 -30.64 -14.17
C GLU A 56 10.44 -31.05 -12.76
N LYS A 57 11.62 -31.68 -12.63
CA LYS A 57 12.22 -32.03 -11.32
C LYS A 57 12.37 -30.80 -10.42
N MET A 58 12.83 -29.68 -10.94
CA MET A 58 12.99 -28.43 -10.20
C MET A 58 11.66 -27.88 -9.69
N CYS A 59 10.61 -27.92 -10.53
CA CYS A 59 9.28 -27.50 -10.10
C CYS A 59 8.70 -28.42 -9.03
N ASP A 60 8.93 -29.74 -9.13
CA ASP A 60 8.48 -30.71 -8.12
C ASP A 60 9.22 -30.52 -6.78
N LEU A 61 10.52 -30.27 -6.82
CA LEU A 61 11.32 -29.94 -5.65
C LEU A 61 10.85 -28.64 -4.99
N LEU A 62 10.58 -27.60 -5.80
CA LEU A 62 10.06 -26.33 -5.30
C LEU A 62 8.68 -26.50 -4.65
N HIS A 63 7.81 -27.30 -5.25
CA HIS A 63 6.50 -27.63 -4.69
C HIS A 63 6.63 -28.31 -3.33
N TYR A 64 7.47 -29.35 -3.24
CA TYR A 64 7.73 -30.06 -1.99
C TYR A 64 8.26 -29.12 -0.89
N TYR A 65 9.26 -28.30 -1.22
CA TYR A 65 9.81 -27.32 -0.30
C TYR A 65 8.75 -26.30 0.16
N ALA A 66 7.91 -25.81 -0.76
CA ALA A 66 6.82 -24.90 -0.43
C ALA A 66 5.83 -25.53 0.55
N LEU A 67 5.48 -26.80 0.40
CA LEU A 67 4.55 -27.48 1.31
C LEU A 67 5.16 -27.87 2.66
N ARG A 68 6.49 -28.04 2.73
CA ARG A 68 7.21 -28.36 3.97
C ARG A 68 7.10 -27.24 5.02
N GLY A 69 7.02 -25.98 4.59
CA GLY A 69 6.81 -24.83 5.49
C GLY A 69 8.01 -24.45 6.35
N GLU A 70 9.21 -24.97 6.05
CA GLU A 70 10.46 -24.67 6.73
C GLU A 70 11.25 -23.66 5.91
N TYR A 71 11.26 -22.40 6.36
CA TYR A 71 11.90 -21.29 5.65
C TYR A 71 12.90 -20.56 6.56
N PRO A 72 14.00 -20.03 6.00
CA PRO A 72 15.01 -19.35 6.78
C PRO A 72 14.47 -18.10 7.48
N LYS A 73 14.96 -17.86 8.69
CA LYS A 73 14.68 -16.66 9.47
C LYS A 73 15.86 -15.71 9.44
N ASN A 74 15.57 -14.44 9.18
CA ASN A 74 16.57 -13.39 9.29
C ASN A 74 16.73 -12.96 10.75
N TYR A 75 17.84 -13.33 11.37
CA TYR A 75 18.18 -12.98 12.75
C TYR A 75 18.99 -11.69 12.88
N ASP A 76 19.77 -11.35 11.85
CA ASP A 76 20.76 -10.28 11.89
C ASP A 76 20.18 -8.91 11.47
N TYR A 77 19.04 -8.91 10.79
CA TYR A 77 18.30 -7.72 10.37
C TYR A 77 16.90 -7.68 11.02
N PRO A 78 16.83 -7.50 12.36
CA PRO A 78 15.58 -7.58 13.09
C PRO A 78 14.59 -6.51 12.65
N GLY A 79 13.38 -6.94 12.32
CA GLY A 79 12.32 -6.06 11.85
C GLY A 79 12.42 -5.70 10.36
N GLU A 80 13.42 -6.21 9.64
CA GLU A 80 13.56 -6.08 8.20
C GLU A 80 13.28 -7.42 7.50
N ARG A 81 12.78 -7.34 6.27
CA ARG A 81 12.75 -8.49 5.38
C ARG A 81 13.98 -8.37 4.50
N ALA A 82 14.97 -9.22 4.75
CA ALA A 82 16.15 -9.34 3.92
C ALA A 82 16.28 -10.81 3.47
N PRO A 83 16.91 -11.06 2.31
CA PRO A 83 17.27 -12.41 1.89
C PRO A 83 18.02 -13.11 3.01
N CYS A 84 17.88 -14.43 3.10
CA CYS A 84 18.71 -15.27 3.95
C CYS A 84 18.83 -16.62 3.24
N PHE A 85 20.04 -17.00 2.85
CA PHE A 85 20.31 -18.19 2.07
C PHE A 85 20.28 -19.44 2.95
N ILE A 86 21.06 -19.47 4.03
CA ILE A 86 20.94 -20.43 5.14
C ILE A 86 20.93 -19.64 6.46
N ASP A 87 19.94 -19.89 7.31
CA ASP A 87 19.88 -19.25 8.63
C ASP A 87 20.76 -19.97 9.67
N LYS A 88 20.89 -19.38 10.86
CA LYS A 88 21.72 -19.93 11.94
C LYS A 88 21.25 -21.28 12.47
N ASP A 89 19.99 -21.65 12.21
CA ASP A 89 19.40 -22.93 12.61
C ASP A 89 19.62 -24.00 11.53
N GLY A 90 20.25 -23.64 10.41
CA GLY A 90 20.52 -24.51 9.26
C GLY A 90 19.37 -24.58 8.27
N THR A 91 18.36 -23.72 8.39
CA THR A 91 17.23 -23.70 7.44
C THR A 91 17.68 -23.01 6.15
N ILE A 92 17.60 -23.73 5.03
CA ILE A 92 18.00 -23.24 3.71
C ILE A 92 16.82 -22.61 2.96
N CYS A 93 17.06 -21.58 2.15
CA CYS A 93 16.05 -20.91 1.32
C CYS A 93 15.61 -21.76 0.13
N ALA A 94 14.57 -21.33 -0.59
CA ALA A 94 14.05 -22.10 -1.73
C ALA A 94 15.09 -22.30 -2.84
N VAL A 95 15.82 -21.24 -3.23
CA VAL A 95 16.86 -21.33 -4.26
C VAL A 95 18.03 -22.19 -3.78
N GLY A 96 18.46 -22.00 -2.53
CA GLY A 96 19.52 -22.81 -1.93
C GLY A 96 19.14 -24.28 -1.82
N TYR A 97 17.90 -24.60 -1.47
CA TYR A 97 17.38 -25.97 -1.45
C TYR A 97 17.46 -26.59 -2.84
N LEU A 98 17.04 -25.86 -3.89
CA LEU A 98 17.15 -26.37 -5.25
C LEU A 98 18.61 -26.67 -5.64
N ILE A 99 19.55 -25.77 -5.31
CA ILE A 99 20.98 -25.98 -5.54
C ILE A 99 21.49 -27.18 -4.73
N GLU A 100 21.12 -27.31 -3.45
CA GLU A 100 21.49 -28.46 -2.62
C GLU A 100 21.04 -29.79 -3.26
N GLN A 101 19.82 -29.82 -3.82
CA GLN A 101 19.26 -31.03 -4.42
C GLN A 101 19.84 -31.37 -5.81
N THR A 102 20.59 -30.48 -6.45
CA THR A 102 21.24 -30.73 -7.76
C THR A 102 22.76 -30.80 -7.67
N GLU A 103 23.38 -29.89 -6.92
CA GLU A 103 24.83 -29.72 -6.79
C GLU A 103 25.39 -30.24 -5.46
N GLY A 104 24.53 -30.46 -4.47
CA GLY A 104 24.91 -30.94 -3.14
C GLY A 104 25.07 -29.83 -2.10
N LEU A 105 25.09 -30.26 -0.83
CA LEU A 105 25.14 -29.36 0.33
C LEU A 105 26.45 -28.56 0.43
N GLU A 106 27.56 -29.10 -0.07
CA GLU A 106 28.86 -28.40 -0.05
C GLU A 106 28.81 -27.11 -0.88
N VAL A 107 28.29 -27.18 -2.10
CA VAL A 107 28.09 -26.02 -2.98
C VAL A 107 27.14 -25.00 -2.36
N ALA A 108 26.03 -25.44 -1.76
CA ALA A 108 25.11 -24.55 -1.06
C ALA A 108 25.79 -23.81 0.12
N ASN A 109 26.67 -24.47 0.87
CA ASN A 109 27.42 -23.84 1.95
C ASN A 109 28.47 -22.85 1.45
N GLU A 110 29.14 -23.13 0.33
CA GLU A 110 30.08 -22.21 -0.31
C GLU A 110 29.38 -20.91 -0.75
N ILE A 111 28.21 -21.04 -1.38
CA ILE A 111 27.37 -19.89 -1.76
C ILE A 111 26.95 -19.12 -0.50
N ASN A 112 26.47 -19.82 0.53
CA ASN A 112 26.08 -19.18 1.78
C ASN A 112 27.22 -18.36 2.41
N ALA A 113 28.45 -18.90 2.42
CA ALA A 113 29.60 -18.22 3.00
C ALA A 113 29.92 -16.86 2.32
N SER A 114 29.57 -16.73 1.03
CA SER A 114 29.84 -15.53 0.25
C SER A 114 28.62 -14.61 0.08
N TYR A 115 27.41 -15.19 0.11
CA TYR A 115 26.18 -14.55 -0.34
C TYR A 115 24.97 -14.79 0.59
N GLN A 116 25.21 -15.06 1.87
CA GLN A 116 24.15 -15.39 2.85
C GLN A 116 22.94 -14.45 2.81
N TYR A 117 23.16 -13.15 2.62
CA TYR A 117 22.10 -12.13 2.64
C TYR A 117 21.88 -11.44 1.29
N ALA A 118 22.44 -12.01 0.22
CA ALA A 118 22.39 -11.44 -1.12
C ALA A 118 21.11 -11.83 -1.86
N ASP A 119 20.64 -10.94 -2.73
CA ASP A 119 19.67 -11.29 -3.77
C ASP A 119 20.34 -12.07 -4.91
N ILE A 120 19.55 -12.82 -5.70
CA ILE A 120 20.11 -13.65 -6.78
C ILE A 120 20.95 -12.86 -7.79
N TYR A 121 20.63 -11.59 -8.03
CA TYR A 121 21.36 -10.70 -8.93
C TYR A 121 22.66 -10.14 -8.34
N GLU A 122 22.89 -10.35 -7.04
CA GLU A 122 24.12 -9.94 -6.33
C GLU A 122 25.09 -11.12 -6.15
N MET A 123 24.65 -12.34 -6.46
CA MET A 123 25.46 -13.56 -6.42
C MET A 123 26.37 -13.67 -7.65
N ASP A 124 27.26 -14.67 -7.64
CA ASP A 124 28.05 -15.04 -8.83
C ASP A 124 27.12 -15.41 -9.99
N GLN A 125 26.97 -14.48 -10.94
CA GLN A 125 26.05 -14.65 -12.06
C GLN A 125 26.50 -15.76 -13.00
N ASP A 126 27.81 -15.96 -13.19
CA ASP A 126 28.31 -16.98 -14.11
C ASP A 126 27.92 -18.38 -13.63
N PHE A 127 28.06 -18.64 -12.32
CA PHE A 127 27.63 -19.90 -11.72
C PHE A 127 26.11 -20.08 -11.79
N ILE A 128 25.33 -19.08 -11.33
CA ILE A 128 23.87 -19.20 -11.23
C ILE A 128 23.23 -19.33 -12.63
N GLU A 129 23.71 -18.58 -13.62
CA GLU A 129 23.21 -18.68 -15.00
C GLU A 129 23.51 -20.05 -15.61
N ALA A 130 24.73 -20.59 -15.42
CA ALA A 130 25.08 -21.91 -15.91
C ALA A 130 24.23 -23.01 -15.25
N TRP A 131 24.12 -22.98 -13.92
CA TRP A 131 23.29 -23.91 -13.15
C TRP A 131 21.81 -23.84 -13.56
N ALA A 132 21.26 -22.63 -13.69
CA ALA A 132 19.88 -22.43 -14.12
C ALA A 132 19.67 -23.00 -15.53
N PHE A 133 20.58 -22.69 -16.46
CA PHE A 133 20.51 -23.17 -17.83
C PHE A 133 20.53 -24.71 -17.92
N GLU A 134 21.40 -25.38 -17.18
CA GLU A 134 21.46 -26.84 -17.10
C GLU A 134 20.16 -27.45 -16.55
N ASN A 135 19.54 -26.75 -15.60
CA ASN A 135 18.27 -27.14 -15.00
C ASN A 135 17.03 -26.66 -15.78
N GLY A 136 17.23 -26.11 -16.98
CA GLY A 136 16.15 -25.67 -17.86
C GLY A 136 15.38 -24.47 -17.32
N LEU A 137 16.01 -23.63 -16.50
CA LEU A 137 15.49 -22.38 -15.96
C LEU A 137 16.26 -21.18 -16.55
N THR A 138 15.64 -20.01 -16.53
CA THR A 138 16.35 -18.73 -16.75
C THR A 138 16.71 -18.08 -15.42
N LEU A 139 17.69 -17.18 -15.43
CA LEU A 139 18.02 -16.36 -14.25
C LEU A 139 16.80 -15.56 -13.76
N GLU A 140 15.98 -15.06 -14.69
CA GLU A 140 14.71 -14.38 -14.38
C GLU A 140 13.75 -15.31 -13.62
N GLU A 141 13.65 -16.58 -14.00
CA GLU A 141 12.80 -17.56 -13.30
C GLU A 141 13.32 -17.91 -11.91
N VAL A 142 14.64 -18.01 -11.74
CA VAL A 142 15.26 -18.15 -10.41
C VAL A 142 14.94 -16.92 -9.54
N ALA A 143 14.99 -15.72 -10.12
CA ALA A 143 14.59 -14.50 -9.43
C ALA A 143 13.09 -14.46 -9.09
N ILE A 144 12.21 -15.07 -9.90
CA ILE A 144 10.78 -15.24 -9.57
C ILE A 144 10.60 -16.13 -8.33
N ILE A 145 11.40 -17.19 -8.19
CA ILE A 145 11.33 -18.13 -7.06
C ILE A 145 11.73 -17.45 -5.74
N GLN A 146 12.66 -16.50 -5.80
CA GLN A 146 13.10 -15.78 -4.61
C GLN A 146 11.96 -14.87 -4.07
N PRO A 147 11.54 -15.03 -2.80
CA PRO A 147 10.52 -14.18 -2.19
C PRO A 147 10.91 -12.71 -2.24
N THR A 148 9.89 -11.84 -2.25
CA THR A 148 10.12 -10.40 -2.24
C THR A 148 10.61 -9.93 -0.88
N TYR A 149 11.77 -9.28 -0.85
CA TYR A 149 12.29 -8.69 0.38
C TYR A 149 12.07 -7.17 0.43
N ASP A 150 11.90 -6.44 -0.69
CA ASP A 150 11.50 -5.02 -0.53
C ASP A 150 10.13 -4.92 0.13
N TRP A 151 10.17 -4.18 1.22
CA TRP A 151 9.06 -3.57 1.91
C TRP A 151 8.00 -2.99 0.95
N ILE A 152 6.95 -3.77 0.71
CA ILE A 152 5.62 -3.19 0.76
C ILE A 152 5.24 -3.24 2.22
N THR A 153 5.38 -2.11 2.92
CA THR A 153 4.75 -1.97 4.23
C THR A 153 3.25 -2.24 4.01
N PRO A 154 2.67 -3.32 4.57
CA PRO A 154 1.24 -3.51 4.51
C PRO A 154 0.64 -2.26 5.17
N TYR A 155 -0.02 -1.44 4.36
CA TYR A 155 -0.67 -0.26 4.88
C TYR A 155 -2.04 -0.68 5.35
N GLU A 156 -2.32 -0.48 6.63
CA GLU A 156 -3.67 -0.68 7.12
C GLU A 156 -4.52 0.48 6.58
N LYS A 157 -5.53 0.13 5.77
CA LYS A 157 -6.54 1.08 5.31
C LYS A 157 -7.51 1.28 6.46
N LYS A 158 -7.37 2.40 7.17
CA LYS A 158 -8.34 2.77 8.22
C LYS A 158 -9.31 3.81 7.69
N THR A 159 -10.58 3.55 7.97
CA THR A 159 -11.69 4.41 7.58
C THR A 159 -12.34 4.96 8.84
N HIS A 160 -12.58 6.27 8.85
CA HIS A 160 -13.24 6.96 9.94
C HIS A 160 -14.34 7.83 9.36
N VAL A 161 -15.43 7.96 10.11
CA VAL A 161 -16.40 9.04 9.86
C VAL A 161 -15.94 10.23 10.69
N GLU A 162 -15.77 11.37 10.05
CA GLU A 162 -15.42 12.64 10.69
C GLU A 162 -16.57 13.63 10.53
N LEU A 163 -17.03 14.15 11.67
CA LEU A 163 -17.87 15.33 11.72
C LEU A 163 -16.96 16.54 11.85
N ILE A 164 -17.09 17.50 10.96
CA ILE A 164 -16.30 18.73 10.95
C ILE A 164 -17.22 19.94 11.08
N SER A 165 -16.80 20.91 11.87
CA SER A 165 -17.44 22.21 11.94
C SER A 165 -16.38 23.29 11.80
N SER A 166 -16.67 24.35 11.05
CA SER A 166 -15.76 25.50 10.95
C SER A 166 -16.47 26.82 11.02
N LEU A 167 -15.80 27.77 11.68
CA LEU A 167 -16.16 29.17 11.69
C LEU A 167 -15.44 29.87 10.54
N ARG A 168 -16.21 30.64 9.75
CA ARG A 168 -15.70 31.52 8.70
C ARG A 168 -15.97 32.98 9.09
N PRO A 169 -15.00 33.91 9.03
CA PRO A 169 -15.15 35.31 9.43
C PRO A 169 -16.28 36.05 8.72
N ALA A 170 -16.68 35.61 7.52
CA ALA A 170 -17.90 36.06 6.86
C ALA A 170 -19.20 35.64 7.58
N ALA A 171 -19.11 34.99 8.75
CA ALA A 171 -20.14 34.44 9.62
C ALA A 171 -21.09 33.47 8.90
N GLN A 172 -20.49 32.44 8.31
CA GLN A 172 -21.16 31.25 7.81
C GLN A 172 -20.72 30.08 8.67
N PHE A 173 -21.70 29.31 9.15
CA PHE A 173 -21.43 28.08 9.88
C PHE A 173 -21.34 26.95 8.88
N PHE A 174 -20.19 26.28 8.86
CA PHE A 174 -19.98 25.08 8.07
C PHE A 174 -20.16 23.85 8.97
N LEU A 175 -20.92 22.87 8.47
CA LEU A 175 -20.99 21.53 9.03
C LEU A 175 -20.69 20.53 7.92
N GLY A 176 -19.85 19.55 8.18
CA GLY A 176 -19.53 18.51 7.21
C GLY A 176 -19.53 17.13 7.85
N VAL A 177 -19.93 16.13 7.06
CA VAL A 177 -19.74 14.72 7.38
C VAL A 177 -18.87 14.13 6.30
N GLN A 178 -17.71 13.60 6.67
CA GLN A 178 -16.75 13.07 5.72
C GLN A 178 -16.21 11.70 6.10
N LEU A 179 -16.11 10.83 5.10
CA LEU A 179 -15.42 9.57 5.19
C LEU A 179 -13.92 9.83 5.00
N MET A 180 -13.18 9.76 6.09
CA MET A 180 -11.75 9.92 6.12
C MET A 180 -11.08 8.57 5.96
N ARG A 181 -10.23 8.46 4.94
CA ARG A 181 -9.39 7.29 4.68
C ARG A 181 -7.94 7.65 4.87
N TYR A 182 -7.19 6.80 5.57
CA TYR A 182 -5.75 6.95 5.58
C TYR A 182 -5.03 5.62 5.40
N LYS A 183 -3.82 5.73 4.86
CA LYS A 183 -2.87 4.64 4.77
C LYS A 183 -1.87 4.81 5.90
N GLU A 184 -1.86 3.88 6.85
CA GLU A 184 -0.90 3.84 7.96
C GLU A 184 0.07 2.69 7.73
N ARG A 185 1.37 2.99 7.65
CA ARG A 185 2.41 1.95 7.68
C ARG A 185 2.45 1.33 9.08
N TRP A 186 2.73 0.04 9.16
CA TRP A 186 3.17 -0.60 10.40
C TRP A 186 4.32 0.23 11.03
N GLY A 187 4.24 0.52 12.33
CA GLY A 187 5.07 1.53 13.01
C GLY A 187 4.47 2.95 13.09
N GLY A 188 3.21 3.15 12.66
CA GLY A 188 2.41 4.35 12.96
C GLY A 188 2.76 5.61 12.15
N ARG A 189 3.44 5.46 11.01
CA ARG A 189 3.69 6.57 10.06
C ARG A 189 2.56 6.61 9.01
N LYS A 190 1.77 7.69 9.00
CA LYS A 190 0.68 7.91 8.02
C LYS A 190 1.24 8.44 6.71
N THR A 191 0.98 7.78 5.60
CA THR A 191 1.56 8.13 4.28
C THR A 191 0.60 8.93 3.41
N SER A 192 -0.71 8.71 3.55
CA SER A 192 -1.72 9.52 2.89
C SER A 192 -2.94 9.70 3.78
N LEU A 193 -3.59 10.86 3.65
CA LEU A 193 -4.88 11.14 4.25
C LEU A 193 -5.76 11.70 3.15
N THR A 194 -6.85 11.01 2.86
CA THR A 194 -7.87 11.48 1.93
C THR A 194 -9.21 11.53 2.62
N GLY A 195 -10.05 12.49 2.25
CA GLY A 195 -11.40 12.67 2.77
C GLY A 195 -12.37 12.84 1.62
N TRP A 196 -13.52 12.18 1.71
CA TRP A 196 -14.64 12.38 0.80
C TRP A 196 -15.91 12.51 1.62
N GLY A 197 -16.67 13.57 1.41
CA GLY A 197 -17.81 13.85 2.28
C GLY A 197 -18.84 14.77 1.68
N LEU A 198 -19.86 15.01 2.49
CA LEU A 198 -20.85 16.04 2.25
C LEU A 198 -20.55 17.24 3.13
N ALA A 199 -20.63 18.41 2.53
CA ALA A 199 -20.50 19.71 3.14
C ALA A 199 -21.86 20.39 3.17
N PHE A 200 -22.16 21.05 4.28
CA PHE A 200 -23.38 21.79 4.51
C PHE A 200 -23.01 23.20 5.01
N GLU A 201 -23.47 24.23 4.31
CA GLU A 201 -23.19 25.62 4.63
C GLU A 201 -24.48 26.35 4.98
N PHE A 202 -24.53 26.90 6.20
CA PHE A 202 -25.64 27.73 6.66
C PHE A 202 -25.28 29.20 6.48
N LEU A 203 -26.04 29.89 5.64
CA LEU A 203 -25.80 31.29 5.28
C LEU A 203 -26.64 32.23 6.17
N LYS A 204 -26.17 33.47 6.35
CA LYS A 204 -26.74 34.45 7.29
C LYS A 204 -28.24 34.75 7.12
N ASN A 205 -28.81 34.51 5.94
CA ASN A 205 -30.20 34.85 5.61
C ASN A 205 -31.17 33.65 5.71
N GLY A 206 -30.73 32.53 6.30
CA GLY A 206 -31.50 31.28 6.32
C GLY A 206 -31.42 30.48 5.03
N ASP A 207 -30.61 30.95 4.07
CA ASP A 207 -30.24 30.18 2.88
C ASP A 207 -29.25 29.07 3.24
N PHE A 208 -29.22 28.04 2.40
CA PHE A 208 -28.43 26.84 2.66
C PHE A 208 -27.73 26.37 1.39
N ALA A 209 -26.52 25.83 1.57
CA ALA A 209 -25.79 25.13 0.54
C ALA A 209 -25.44 23.71 0.98
N THR A 210 -25.43 22.80 0.02
CA THR A 210 -24.94 21.44 0.22
C THR A 210 -24.00 21.06 -0.91
N GLY A 211 -22.97 20.29 -0.61
CA GLY A 211 -21.95 19.98 -1.60
C GLY A 211 -21.16 18.72 -1.31
N ALA A 212 -20.45 18.24 -2.34
CA ALA A 212 -19.45 17.20 -2.16
C ALA A 212 -18.10 17.85 -1.85
N ARG A 213 -17.34 17.24 -0.95
CA ARG A 213 -15.99 17.66 -0.56
C ARG A 213 -15.01 16.54 -0.77
N GLY A 214 -13.92 16.82 -1.49
CA GLY A 214 -12.74 15.97 -1.59
C GLY A 214 -11.53 16.66 -0.97
N LEU A 215 -10.78 15.96 -0.11
CA LEU A 215 -9.57 16.49 0.52
C LEU A 215 -8.41 15.49 0.41
N VAL A 216 -7.20 16.01 0.20
CA VAL A 216 -5.95 15.25 0.21
C VAL A 216 -4.92 15.98 1.07
N ALA A 217 -4.46 15.35 2.16
CA ALA A 217 -3.35 15.86 2.96
C ALA A 217 -2.05 15.11 2.66
N PHE A 218 -0.98 15.87 2.45
CA PHE A 218 0.33 15.40 2.02
C PHE A 218 1.40 15.74 3.08
N GLY A 219 2.64 15.30 2.84
CA GLY A 219 3.75 15.44 3.78
C GLY A 219 3.75 14.41 4.93
N ASN A 220 4.92 14.30 5.57
CA ASN A 220 5.26 13.25 6.53
C ASN A 220 5.22 13.70 8.00
N ASN A 221 4.96 14.98 8.27
CA ASN A 221 4.89 15.50 9.63
C ASN A 221 3.64 14.94 10.33
N LYS A 222 3.85 14.35 11.52
CA LYS A 222 2.79 13.68 12.29
C LYS A 222 1.84 14.66 13.00
N PHE A 223 2.29 15.88 13.25
CA PHE A 223 1.54 16.89 14.01
C PHE A 223 0.71 17.79 13.11
N ILE A 224 1.32 18.34 12.06
CA ILE A 224 0.68 19.29 11.14
C ILE A 224 0.95 18.85 9.72
N ARG A 225 -0.09 18.77 8.90
CA ARG A 225 0.01 18.36 7.50
C ARG A 225 -0.63 19.41 6.59
N PRO A 226 0.03 19.83 5.51
CA PRO A 226 -0.65 20.58 4.47
C PRO A 226 -1.66 19.71 3.74
N TYR A 227 -2.74 20.32 3.26
CA TYR A 227 -3.74 19.68 2.44
C TYR A 227 -4.25 20.61 1.34
N THR A 228 -4.80 20.00 0.31
CA THR A 228 -5.65 20.64 -0.68
C THR A 228 -7.02 19.98 -0.67
N ALA A 229 -8.06 20.75 -0.96
CA ALA A 229 -9.42 20.27 -1.06
C ALA A 229 -10.18 20.96 -2.19
N LEU A 230 -11.27 20.33 -2.63
CA LEU A 230 -12.18 20.85 -3.62
C LEU A 230 -13.61 20.58 -3.14
N ASN A 231 -14.41 21.63 -3.09
CA ASN A 231 -15.82 21.56 -2.73
C ASN A 231 -16.69 21.91 -3.95
N THR A 232 -17.82 21.24 -4.11
CA THR A 232 -18.85 21.58 -5.12
C THR A 232 -20.12 21.97 -4.37
N ASP A 233 -20.36 23.26 -4.20
CA ASP A 233 -21.41 23.77 -3.33
C ASP A 233 -22.65 24.12 -4.17
N TYR A 234 -23.75 23.40 -3.97
CA TYR A 234 -25.05 23.70 -4.56
C TYR A 234 -25.87 24.54 -3.58
N PHE A 235 -26.25 25.75 -3.99
CA PHE A 235 -26.99 26.71 -3.19
C PHE A 235 -28.48 26.63 -3.50
N LEU A 236 -29.30 26.69 -2.48
CA LEU A 236 -30.73 26.97 -2.59
C LEU A 236 -31.01 28.27 -1.87
N ILE A 237 -31.25 29.33 -2.64
CA ILE A 237 -31.53 30.67 -2.11
C ILE A 237 -33.03 30.91 -2.21
N LYS A 238 -33.63 31.28 -1.08
CA LYS A 238 -35.06 31.57 -1.01
C LYS A 238 -35.40 32.69 -2.00
N ASN A 239 -36.33 32.42 -2.92
CA ASN A 239 -36.83 33.37 -3.93
C ASN A 239 -35.82 33.86 -4.99
N ARG A 240 -34.62 33.26 -5.12
CA ARG A 240 -33.62 33.62 -6.16
C ARG A 240 -33.12 32.45 -7.01
N GLY A 241 -33.68 31.26 -6.79
CA GLY A 241 -33.31 30.04 -7.50
C GLY A 241 -32.07 29.36 -6.93
N GLY A 242 -31.58 28.35 -7.65
CA GLY A 242 -30.39 27.59 -7.29
C GLY A 242 -29.11 28.15 -7.93
N GLY A 243 -27.95 27.75 -7.40
CA GLY A 243 -26.64 28.10 -7.93
C GLY A 243 -25.62 27.00 -7.66
N LEU A 244 -24.49 27.04 -8.37
CA LEU A 244 -23.39 26.09 -8.18
C LEU A 244 -22.07 26.83 -8.09
N ASN A 245 -21.31 26.60 -7.03
CA ASN A 245 -19.94 27.04 -6.89
C ASN A 245 -18.98 25.84 -6.86
N ILE A 246 -17.75 26.10 -7.28
CA ILE A 246 -16.60 25.26 -6.95
C ILE A 246 -15.67 26.06 -6.05
N THR A 247 -15.20 25.40 -5.00
CA THR A 247 -14.34 26.02 -3.99
C THR A 247 -13.05 25.21 -3.84
N PRO A 248 -11.99 25.49 -4.63
CA PRO A 248 -10.65 25.03 -4.31
C PRO A 248 -10.20 25.60 -2.97
N GLU A 249 -9.56 24.76 -2.17
CA GLU A 249 -9.14 25.07 -0.81
C GLU A 249 -7.71 24.54 -0.58
N ALA A 250 -6.92 25.29 0.17
CA ALA A 250 -5.62 24.86 0.67
C ALA A 250 -5.51 25.18 2.16
N GLY A 251 -4.90 24.30 2.94
CA GLY A 251 -4.85 24.49 4.38
C GLY A 251 -3.87 23.59 5.11
N LEU A 252 -3.90 23.69 6.43
CA LEU A 252 -3.17 22.87 7.37
C LEU A 252 -4.16 22.09 8.23
N ILE A 253 -3.90 20.80 8.42
CA ILE A 253 -4.64 19.94 9.33
C ILE A 253 -3.72 19.41 10.43
N SER A 254 -4.14 19.58 11.67
CA SER A 254 -3.56 18.96 12.86
C SER A 254 -4.51 17.90 13.40
N ARG A 255 -4.00 16.77 13.90
CA ARG A 255 -4.83 15.70 14.46
C ARG A 255 -4.21 15.09 15.70
N ILE A 256 -5.04 14.96 16.73
CA ILE A 256 -4.66 14.36 18.01
C ILE A 256 -5.49 13.09 18.20
N ARG A 257 -4.83 11.99 18.54
CA ARG A 257 -5.49 10.73 18.91
C ARG A 257 -5.87 10.82 20.39
N LEU A 258 -7.15 10.66 20.70
CA LEU A 258 -7.62 10.57 22.09
C LEU A 258 -7.57 9.12 22.57
N ASN A 259 -8.03 8.18 21.75
CA ASN A 259 -7.92 6.75 21.99
C ASN A 259 -7.93 5.97 20.65
N ASN A 260 -8.09 4.64 20.68
CA ASN A 260 -8.07 3.78 19.49
C ASN A 260 -9.23 4.03 18.52
N TYR A 261 -10.33 4.62 19.00
CA TYR A 261 -11.56 4.84 18.22
C TYR A 261 -11.76 6.32 17.89
N LEU A 262 -11.36 7.23 18.77
CA LEU A 262 -11.69 8.66 18.71
C LEU A 262 -10.48 9.54 18.42
N LYS A 263 -10.67 10.52 17.53
CA LYS A 263 -9.66 11.52 17.16
C LYS A 263 -10.28 12.91 17.11
N LEU A 264 -9.47 13.92 17.44
CA LEU A 264 -9.77 15.32 17.20
C LEU A 264 -8.90 15.86 16.09
N SER A 265 -9.45 16.77 15.31
CA SER A 265 -8.74 17.49 14.25
C SER A 265 -8.97 18.99 14.38
N ALA A 266 -7.95 19.77 14.00
CA ALA A 266 -8.02 21.20 13.83
C ALA A 266 -7.58 21.56 12.41
N HIS A 267 -8.29 22.47 11.78
CA HIS A 267 -8.10 22.85 10.38
C HIS A 267 -7.96 24.36 10.30
N LEU A 268 -6.95 24.84 9.60
CA LEU A 268 -6.82 26.22 9.18
C LEU A 268 -6.72 26.23 7.66
N SER A 269 -7.65 26.89 6.98
CA SER A 269 -7.67 26.86 5.52
C SER A 269 -8.07 28.16 4.87
N TYR A 270 -7.71 28.26 3.61
CA TYR A 270 -8.08 29.32 2.70
C TYR A 270 -8.81 28.70 1.50
N GLY A 271 -9.99 29.22 1.18
CA GLY A 271 -10.81 28.79 0.06
C GLY A 271 -11.15 29.94 -0.87
N TYR A 272 -11.31 29.63 -2.16
CA TYR A 272 -11.77 30.59 -3.17
C TYR A 272 -13.05 30.10 -3.83
N HIS A 273 -14.16 30.82 -3.64
CA HIS A 273 -15.46 30.45 -4.18
C HIS A 273 -15.62 30.98 -5.62
N ALA A 274 -15.50 30.07 -6.58
CA ALA A 274 -15.74 30.36 -8.00
C ALA A 274 -17.16 29.94 -8.39
N THR A 275 -18.00 30.92 -8.74
CA THR A 275 -19.38 30.65 -9.17
C THR A 275 -19.43 30.17 -10.60
N LEU A 276 -20.08 29.02 -10.82
CA LEU A 276 -20.28 28.44 -12.14
C LEU A 276 -21.65 28.78 -12.73
N ILE A 277 -22.69 28.68 -11.91
CA ILE A 277 -24.09 28.87 -12.32
C ILE A 277 -24.70 29.99 -11.47
N ASN A 278 -25.47 30.87 -12.12
CA ASN A 278 -26.23 31.95 -11.48
C ASN A 278 -25.34 33.04 -10.85
N LYS A 279 -24.31 33.49 -11.59
CA LYS A 279 -23.30 34.48 -11.18
C LYS A 279 -23.88 35.84 -10.78
N ASP A 280 -25.01 36.24 -11.37
CA ASP A 280 -25.61 37.55 -11.11
C ASP A 280 -26.29 37.63 -9.73
N ASN A 281 -26.68 36.47 -9.19
CA ASN A 281 -27.39 36.37 -7.91
C ASN A 281 -26.47 36.04 -6.72
N TYR A 282 -25.20 35.72 -6.97
CA TYR A 282 -24.22 35.37 -5.94
C TYR A 282 -23.01 36.28 -6.06
N THR A 283 -22.42 36.70 -4.94
CA THR A 283 -21.22 37.54 -4.95
C THR A 283 -20.07 36.76 -5.59
N PRO A 284 -19.61 37.10 -6.81
CA PRO A 284 -18.59 36.32 -7.47
C PRO A 284 -17.27 36.44 -6.70
N ASN A 285 -16.47 35.38 -6.70
CA ASN A 285 -15.05 35.40 -6.35
C ASN A 285 -14.78 35.80 -4.89
N ARG A 286 -15.44 35.10 -3.95
CA ARG A 286 -15.21 35.29 -2.52
C ARG A 286 -14.00 34.49 -2.06
N HIS A 287 -13.14 35.12 -1.27
CA HIS A 287 -12.09 34.45 -0.51
C HIS A 287 -12.56 34.19 0.91
N ASP A 288 -12.22 33.04 1.47
CA ASP A 288 -12.60 32.68 2.83
C ASP A 288 -11.43 32.07 3.59
N ILE A 289 -11.28 32.47 4.85
CA ILE A 289 -10.34 31.84 5.79
C ILE A 289 -11.18 31.09 6.80
N SER A 290 -10.92 29.81 7.00
CA SER A 290 -11.71 28.97 7.90
C SER A 290 -10.86 28.45 9.04
N LEU A 291 -11.43 28.48 10.25
CA LEU A 291 -10.91 27.72 11.39
C LEU A 291 -11.91 26.63 11.74
N GLY A 292 -11.49 25.37 11.60
CA GLY A 292 -12.33 24.20 11.79
C GLY A 292 -11.84 23.29 12.89
N VAL A 293 -12.79 22.60 13.53
CA VAL A 293 -12.55 21.47 14.41
C VAL A 293 -13.32 20.27 13.90
N GLY A 294 -12.72 19.09 14.01
CA GLY A 294 -13.39 17.84 13.66
C GLY A 294 -13.23 16.78 14.74
N ILE A 295 -14.22 15.89 14.80
CA ILE A 295 -14.18 14.69 15.61
C ILE A 295 -14.36 13.49 14.69
N SER A 296 -13.40 12.56 14.72
CA SER A 296 -13.46 11.34 13.93
C SER A 296 -13.62 10.11 14.81
N CYS A 297 -14.54 9.22 14.43
CA CYS A 297 -14.71 7.90 15.05
C CYS A 297 -14.33 6.80 14.04
N ARG A 298 -13.64 5.76 14.52
CA ARG A 298 -13.35 4.56 13.72
C ARG A 298 -14.66 3.82 13.47
N TRP A 299 -14.94 3.54 12.21
CA TRP A 299 -15.98 2.58 11.89
C TRP A 299 -15.33 1.20 11.94
N TRP A 300 -15.84 0.34 12.83
CA TRP A 300 -15.37 -0.99 13.26
C TRP A 300 -14.23 -1.58 12.41
#